data_AF-A0A6I3HAL6-F1
#
_entry.id   AF-A0A6I3HAL6-F1
#
_cell.length_a   1.000
_cell.length_b   1.000
_cell.length_c   1.000
_cell.angle_alpha   90.00
_cell.angle_beta   90.00
_cell.angle_gamma   90.00
#
_symmetry.space_group_name_H-M   'P 1'
#
loop_
_entity.id
_entity.type
_entity.pdbx_description
1 polymer ?
#
loop_
_entity_poly.entity_id
_entity_poly.type
_entity_poly.pdbx_seq_one_letter_code
_entity_poly.pdbx_strand_id
1 'polypeptide(L)'
;MTPQLDRQVLLQDTSRRGAAFCGLLSEKVDLWLQQLWENAGGPATGAALVAVGGYGRSELSPGSDIDVYLLYEPKTSVSALAESIWYPIWDEGIKLGHAVRTVKETLALASDDLDTATAILSARHIAGDPKLAEELAVKGDDLWRKRSKRWLDEMDVRVRSRHEESGEVAFLLEPDLKNGRGGLRDVHAITWAERAGMSLLPGDHEAILEAYEVVLSARVELQRRTGRHSDVLLLEEQDAVSAALGFDDADVFMRALSTAARTIAWVSDELWFRARSSLDGPTRRKLRRDEEALVGVVVRDGSVALAAGAEPANDPYLVLRVAVTAARNDARIERTTLDRLAESKPLTTPWSEEARRLFVELFLAGRPAVQVVETLDQRGLWEPIFPEWSVIRCRPQRNAYHRFTIDRHLCEAAANSAALVDRVDRPDLLVVGTLLHDIGKGRPGDHTDVGVELIAEIAPRMGFDEGDTLILQQMCRHHLLLADTATRRDLSDDGTISFVADSVGTLTCLRLLDALTEADSLATGTAAWGSWKEELVGVLVDRVAHVLSGGSVADATDTGFPTPHQRDLLAQRRRIIEAVDDQIVVISPDRPGLFSRVAGV
;
A
#
# COMPACT_ATOMS: atom_id res chain seq x y z
N MET A 1 -48.00 6.35 14.72
CA MET A 1 -47.39 6.11 13.39
C MET A 1 -45.90 6.12 13.63
N THR A 2 -45.19 5.03 13.33
CA THR A 2 -43.73 4.96 13.57
C THR A 2 -43.04 6.02 12.72
N PRO A 3 -42.21 6.90 13.29
CA PRO A 3 -41.49 7.90 12.50
C PRO A 3 -40.51 7.22 11.55
N GLN A 4 -40.48 7.65 10.30
CA GLN A 4 -39.57 7.13 9.27
C GLN A 4 -38.35 8.02 9.12
N LEU A 5 -37.21 7.42 8.79
CA LEU A 5 -35.98 8.18 8.53
C LEU A 5 -35.97 8.74 7.09
N ASP A 6 -36.35 10.01 6.93
CA ASP A 6 -36.25 10.68 5.62
C ASP A 6 -34.82 11.16 5.32
N ARG A 7 -34.01 10.23 4.79
CA ARG A 7 -32.64 10.46 4.30
C ARG A 7 -32.51 10.48 2.77
N GLN A 8 -33.56 10.17 2.02
CA GLN A 8 -33.47 10.02 0.56
C GLN A 8 -33.10 11.33 -0.14
N VAL A 9 -33.68 12.45 0.30
CA VAL A 9 -33.34 13.78 -0.24
C VAL A 9 -31.85 14.09 -0.02
N LEU A 10 -31.30 13.77 1.15
CA LEU A 10 -29.89 14.01 1.44
C LEU A 10 -28.97 13.08 0.63
N LEU A 11 -29.35 11.81 0.45
CA LEU A 11 -28.60 10.86 -0.38
C LEU A 11 -28.56 11.28 -1.85
N GLN A 12 -29.60 11.96 -2.35
CA GLN A 12 -29.65 12.52 -3.70
C GLN A 12 -28.94 13.87 -3.84
N ASP A 13 -28.65 14.57 -2.73
CA ASP A 13 -27.93 15.84 -2.75
C ASP A 13 -26.41 15.63 -2.92
N THR A 14 -25.95 15.74 -4.16
CA THR A 14 -24.53 15.63 -4.53
C THR A 14 -23.72 16.90 -4.25
N SER A 15 -24.35 17.98 -3.78
CA SER A 15 -23.64 19.21 -3.39
C SER A 15 -22.99 19.10 -2.01
N ARG A 16 -23.42 18.12 -1.19
CA ARG A 16 -22.89 17.84 0.14
C ARG A 16 -22.00 16.61 0.08
N ARG A 17 -20.76 16.74 0.52
CA ARG A 17 -19.73 15.68 0.49
C ARG A 17 -18.99 15.64 1.83
N GLY A 18 -18.18 14.60 2.01
CA GLY A 18 -17.25 14.48 3.14
C GLY A 18 -17.89 14.79 4.49
N ALA A 19 -17.21 15.58 5.31
CA ALA A 19 -17.68 15.93 6.65
C ALA A 19 -19.03 16.65 6.66
N ALA A 20 -19.30 17.50 5.66
CA ALA A 20 -20.55 18.24 5.58
C ALA A 20 -21.76 17.31 5.36
N PHE A 21 -21.63 16.30 4.50
CA PHE A 21 -22.65 15.27 4.34
C PHE A 21 -22.83 14.46 5.63
N CYS A 22 -21.71 14.03 6.24
CA CYS A 22 -21.75 13.20 7.43
C CYS A 22 -22.44 13.87 8.62
N GLY A 23 -22.17 15.16 8.82
CA GLY A 23 -22.82 15.96 9.85
C GLY A 23 -24.33 16.04 9.64
N LEU A 24 -24.77 16.34 8.42
CA LEU A 24 -26.20 16.43 8.08
C LEU A 24 -26.93 15.09 8.22
N LEU A 25 -26.28 13.99 7.83
CA LEU A 25 -26.88 12.66 8.00
C LEU A 25 -27.00 12.33 9.48
N SER A 26 -25.96 12.63 10.27
CA SER A 26 -25.98 12.42 11.72
C SER A 26 -27.07 13.23 12.40
N GLU A 27 -27.25 14.51 12.07
CA GLU A 27 -28.33 15.35 12.60
C GLU A 27 -29.72 14.79 12.25
N LYS A 28 -29.93 14.32 11.02
CA LYS A 28 -31.19 13.68 10.62
C LYS A 28 -31.47 12.41 11.43
N VAL A 29 -30.45 11.59 11.68
CA VAL A 29 -30.57 10.38 12.49
C VAL A 29 -30.83 10.76 13.96
N ASP A 30 -30.19 11.79 14.50
CA ASP A 30 -30.43 12.28 15.85
C ASP A 30 -31.91 12.65 16.06
N LEU A 31 -32.47 13.48 15.16
CA LEU A 31 -33.87 13.90 15.22
C LEU A 31 -34.83 12.72 15.15
N TRP A 32 -34.54 11.75 14.29
CA TRP A 32 -35.36 10.55 14.15
C TRP A 32 -35.29 9.65 15.40
N LEU A 33 -34.10 9.45 15.98
CA LEU A 33 -33.94 8.70 17.23
C LEU A 33 -34.62 9.40 18.43
N GLN A 34 -34.60 10.73 18.47
CA GLN A 34 -35.35 11.52 19.46
C GLN A 34 -36.87 11.29 19.32
N GLN A 35 -37.40 11.28 18.11
CA GLN A 35 -38.81 10.96 17.87
C GLN A 35 -39.16 9.52 18.27
N LEU A 36 -38.27 8.55 18.02
CA LEU A 36 -38.46 7.17 18.49
C LEU A 36 -38.48 7.09 20.02
N TRP A 37 -37.56 7.80 20.68
CA TRP A 37 -37.52 7.89 22.14
C TRP A 37 -38.84 8.44 22.72
N GLU A 38 -39.33 9.56 22.16
CA GLU A 38 -40.59 10.19 22.60
C GLU A 38 -41.79 9.26 22.39
N ASN A 39 -41.89 8.62 21.22
CA ASN A 39 -43.00 7.71 20.89
C ASN A 39 -42.99 6.45 21.77
N ALA A 40 -41.80 5.98 22.18
CA ALA A 40 -41.66 4.86 23.09
C ALA A 40 -41.96 5.23 24.56
N GLY A 41 -42.28 6.50 24.86
CA GLY A 41 -42.50 6.98 26.22
C GLY A 41 -41.22 7.04 27.05
N GLY A 42 -40.08 7.29 26.41
CA GLY A 42 -38.78 7.36 27.07
C GLY A 42 -38.73 8.44 28.16
N PRO A 43 -38.21 8.13 29.37
CA PRO A 43 -38.25 9.05 30.49
C PRO A 43 -37.28 10.22 30.33
N ALA A 44 -37.57 11.36 30.95
CA ALA A 44 -36.64 12.50 30.97
C ALA A 44 -35.42 12.28 31.89
N THR A 45 -35.51 11.34 32.84
CA THR A 45 -34.49 11.04 33.84
C THR A 45 -34.33 9.54 34.05
N GLY A 46 -33.14 9.08 34.43
CA GLY A 46 -32.89 7.69 34.82
C GLY A 46 -32.68 6.71 33.65
N ALA A 47 -32.82 7.16 32.40
CA ALA A 47 -32.35 6.47 31.20
C ALA A 47 -31.98 7.48 30.11
N ALA A 48 -31.02 7.13 29.25
CA ALA A 48 -30.53 7.99 28.17
C ALA A 48 -30.11 7.18 26.95
N LEU A 49 -30.36 7.73 25.75
CA LEU A 49 -29.85 7.22 24.49
C LEU A 49 -28.60 8.03 24.10
N VAL A 50 -27.50 7.33 23.83
CA VAL A 50 -26.17 7.92 23.60
C VAL A 50 -25.57 7.35 22.33
N ALA A 51 -25.21 8.21 21.37
CA ALA A 51 -24.43 7.83 20.21
C ALA A 51 -22.96 7.62 20.57
N VAL A 52 -22.33 6.61 19.99
CA VAL A 52 -20.90 6.27 20.20
C VAL A 52 -20.20 5.98 18.88
N GLY A 53 -18.89 5.77 18.91
CA GLY A 53 -18.11 5.45 17.71
C GLY A 53 -18.21 6.51 16.60
N GLY A 54 -18.33 6.05 15.35
CA GLY A 54 -18.43 6.96 14.18
C GLY A 54 -19.68 7.84 14.23
N TYR A 55 -20.81 7.31 14.72
CA TYR A 55 -22.03 8.09 14.89
C TYR A 55 -21.89 9.15 15.98
N GLY A 56 -21.23 8.81 17.09
CA GLY A 56 -20.91 9.74 18.17
C GLY A 56 -20.05 10.93 17.69
N ARG A 57 -19.14 10.71 16.75
CA ARG A 57 -18.33 11.75 16.09
C ARG A 57 -19.06 12.55 15.01
N SER A 58 -20.32 12.23 14.73
CA SER A 58 -21.11 12.81 13.62
C SER A 58 -20.51 12.51 12.23
N GLU A 59 -19.95 11.30 12.06
CA GLU A 59 -19.26 10.85 10.85
C GLU A 59 -20.06 9.78 10.07
N LEU A 60 -21.40 9.82 10.11
CA LEU A 60 -22.22 8.85 9.37
C LEU A 60 -22.08 9.05 7.85
N SER A 61 -21.54 8.04 7.16
CA SER A 61 -21.59 7.95 5.70
C SER A 61 -22.84 7.17 5.25
N PRO A 62 -23.18 7.14 3.95
CA PRO A 62 -24.41 6.50 3.46
C PRO A 62 -24.59 5.05 3.91
N GLY A 63 -23.49 4.28 3.94
CA GLY A 63 -23.42 2.91 4.43
C GLY A 63 -22.81 2.80 5.83
N SER A 64 -22.98 3.78 6.72
CA SER A 64 -22.58 3.62 8.12
C SER A 64 -23.64 2.87 8.94
N ASP A 65 -23.16 2.08 9.89
CA ASP A 65 -23.98 1.53 10.97
C ASP A 65 -24.36 2.65 11.96
N ILE A 66 -25.46 2.47 12.69
CA ILE A 66 -25.82 3.32 13.83
C ILE A 66 -25.37 2.63 15.11
N ASP A 67 -24.45 3.26 15.85
CA ASP A 67 -23.94 2.76 17.13
C ASP A 67 -24.49 3.57 18.31
N VAL A 68 -25.32 2.94 19.14
CA VAL A 68 -26.04 3.61 20.25
C VAL A 68 -26.08 2.80 21.54
N TYR A 69 -25.85 3.45 22.67
CA TYR A 69 -26.02 2.86 24.00
C TYR A 69 -27.29 3.40 24.66
N LEU A 70 -28.10 2.49 25.17
CA LEU A 70 -29.18 2.79 26.09
C LEU A 70 -28.66 2.67 27.52
N LEU A 71 -28.30 3.82 28.09
CA LEU A 71 -27.85 3.92 29.47
C LEU A 71 -29.04 4.00 30.41
N TYR A 72 -28.92 3.40 31.60
CA TYR A 72 -29.96 3.47 32.62
C TYR A 72 -29.39 3.46 34.04
N GLU A 73 -30.15 4.00 34.98
CA GLU A 73 -29.90 3.82 36.40
C GLU A 73 -30.40 2.44 36.87
N PRO A 74 -29.74 1.74 37.81
CA PRO A 74 -30.13 0.39 38.23
C PRO A 74 -31.59 0.21 38.69
N LYS A 75 -32.29 1.28 39.06
CA LYS A 75 -33.70 1.26 39.49
C LYS A 75 -34.69 1.47 38.34
N THR A 76 -34.21 1.82 37.14
CA THR A 76 -35.02 2.10 35.96
C THR A 76 -35.18 0.83 35.12
N SER A 77 -36.42 0.41 34.85
CA SER A 77 -36.70 -0.68 33.91
C SER A 77 -36.71 -0.13 32.49
N VAL A 78 -35.85 -0.68 31.62
CA VAL A 78 -35.68 -0.18 30.23
C VAL A 78 -35.93 -1.24 29.15
N SER A 79 -36.33 -2.47 29.51
CA SER A 79 -36.50 -3.56 28.52
C SER A 79 -37.55 -3.22 27.45
N ALA A 80 -38.74 -2.77 27.87
CA ALA A 80 -39.79 -2.40 26.93
C ALA A 80 -39.44 -1.15 26.11
N LEU A 81 -38.71 -0.20 26.72
CA LEU A 81 -38.20 0.99 26.05
C LEU A 81 -37.18 0.61 24.97
N ALA A 82 -36.26 -0.29 25.30
CA ALA A 82 -35.24 -0.80 24.39
C ALA A 82 -35.89 -1.43 23.14
N GLU A 83 -36.80 -2.38 23.33
CA GLU A 83 -37.54 -3.03 22.24
C GLU A 83 -38.28 -2.01 21.35
N SER A 84 -38.94 -1.03 21.98
CA SER A 84 -39.70 0.01 21.27
C SER A 84 -38.82 0.96 20.43
N ILE A 85 -37.52 1.05 20.74
CA ILE A 85 -36.55 1.85 19.97
C ILE A 85 -35.84 0.98 18.91
N TRP A 86 -35.45 -0.25 19.25
CA TRP A 86 -34.63 -1.09 18.37
C TRP A 86 -35.40 -1.66 17.18
N TYR A 87 -36.63 -2.15 17.37
CA TYR A 87 -37.40 -2.74 16.28
C TYR A 87 -37.63 -1.76 15.11
N PRO A 88 -38.04 -0.50 15.34
CA PRO A 88 -38.14 0.48 14.26
C PRO A 88 -36.84 0.70 13.48
N ILE A 89 -35.67 0.60 14.13
CA ILE A 89 -34.38 0.79 13.44
C ILE A 89 -34.08 -0.39 12.51
N TRP A 90 -34.35 -1.61 12.97
CA TRP A 90 -34.19 -2.81 12.14
C TRP A 90 -35.21 -2.86 11.01
N ASP A 91 -36.44 -2.40 11.23
CA ASP A 91 -37.49 -2.35 10.21
C ASP A 91 -37.14 -1.39 9.04
N GLU A 92 -36.36 -0.34 9.32
CA GLU A 92 -35.78 0.56 8.28
C GLU A 92 -34.60 -0.08 7.51
N GLY A 93 -34.21 -1.32 7.85
CA GLY A 93 -33.10 -2.04 7.24
C GLY A 93 -31.72 -1.47 7.60
N ILE A 94 -31.62 -0.69 8.67
CA ILE A 94 -30.37 -0.08 9.11
C ILE A 94 -29.65 -1.04 10.07
N LYS A 95 -28.35 -1.23 9.85
CA LYS A 95 -27.51 -2.01 10.75
C LYS A 95 -27.27 -1.22 12.05
N LEU A 96 -27.58 -1.87 13.18
CA LEU A 96 -27.59 -1.26 14.51
C LEU A 96 -26.59 -1.97 15.43
N GLY A 97 -25.53 -1.27 15.81
CA GLY A 97 -24.70 -1.62 16.97
C GLY A 97 -25.33 -1.04 18.23
N HIS A 98 -25.68 -1.86 19.20
CA HIS A 98 -26.32 -1.36 20.42
C HIS A 98 -25.86 -2.06 21.69
N ALA A 99 -26.00 -1.37 22.82
CA ALA A 99 -25.83 -1.94 24.15
C ALA A 99 -26.84 -1.34 25.13
N VAL A 100 -27.36 -2.16 26.04
CA VAL A 100 -28.25 -1.73 27.13
C VAL A 100 -27.54 -2.01 28.45
N ARG A 101 -27.10 -0.97 29.15
CA ARG A 101 -26.24 -1.12 30.33
C ARG A 101 -26.17 0.14 31.18
N THR A 102 -25.76 -0.01 32.43
CA THR A 102 -25.42 1.12 33.29
C THR A 102 -24.08 1.76 32.88
N VAL A 103 -23.82 2.99 33.33
CA VAL A 103 -22.49 3.64 33.17
C VAL A 103 -21.40 2.78 33.81
N LYS A 104 -21.67 2.19 34.99
CA LYS A 104 -20.71 1.34 35.71
C LYS A 104 -20.31 0.10 34.89
N GLU A 105 -21.27 -0.60 34.31
CA GLU A 105 -21.01 -1.77 33.46
C GLU A 105 -20.27 -1.38 32.18
N THR A 106 -20.62 -0.23 31.58
CA THR A 106 -19.91 0.32 30.42
C THR A 106 -18.44 0.54 30.72
N LEU A 107 -18.13 1.21 31.83
CA LEU A 107 -16.76 1.49 32.26
C LEU A 107 -15.99 0.21 32.65
N ALA A 108 -16.67 -0.79 33.22
CA ALA A 108 -16.04 -2.06 33.53
C ALA A 108 -15.58 -2.77 32.24
N LEU A 109 -16.42 -2.82 31.21
CA LEU A 109 -16.05 -3.40 29.91
C LEU A 109 -14.95 -2.56 29.23
N ALA A 110 -15.14 -1.25 29.16
CA ALA A 110 -14.17 -0.31 28.58
C ALA A 110 -12.80 -0.33 29.27
N SER A 111 -12.72 -0.88 30.49
CA SER A 111 -11.44 -1.00 31.17
C SER A 111 -10.54 -2.01 30.46
N ASP A 112 -11.09 -3.09 29.91
CA ASP A 112 -10.30 -4.18 29.34
C ASP A 112 -10.52 -4.43 27.84
N ASP A 113 -11.48 -3.75 27.22
CA ASP A 113 -11.79 -3.86 25.79
C ASP A 113 -11.55 -2.54 25.05
N LEU A 114 -10.56 -2.52 24.14
CA LEU A 114 -10.16 -1.32 23.41
C LEU A 114 -11.26 -0.78 22.48
N ASP A 115 -12.09 -1.64 21.89
CA ASP A 115 -13.17 -1.20 21.00
C ASP A 115 -14.25 -0.45 21.79
N THR A 116 -14.65 -0.98 22.95
CA THR A 116 -15.55 -0.26 23.87
C THR A 116 -14.89 1.02 24.39
N ALA A 117 -13.61 0.97 24.76
CA ALA A 117 -12.88 2.13 25.28
C ALA A 117 -12.83 3.28 24.26
N THR A 118 -12.51 2.99 23.00
CA THR A 118 -12.46 3.98 21.92
C THR A 118 -13.85 4.47 21.51
N ALA A 119 -14.88 3.61 21.52
CA ALA A 119 -16.24 3.99 21.18
C ALA A 119 -16.80 5.06 22.14
N ILE A 120 -16.58 4.91 23.45
CA ILE A 120 -17.12 5.84 24.46
C ILE A 120 -16.39 7.19 24.52
N LEU A 121 -15.19 7.32 23.92
CA LEU A 121 -14.53 8.63 23.78
C LEU A 121 -15.36 9.60 22.94
N SER A 122 -16.22 9.08 22.07
CA SER A 122 -17.15 9.84 21.24
C SER A 122 -18.59 9.80 21.77
N ALA A 123 -18.80 9.49 23.06
CA ALA A 123 -20.14 9.47 23.64
C ALA A 123 -20.83 10.83 23.49
N ARG A 124 -21.98 10.84 22.82
CA ARG A 124 -22.78 12.03 22.53
C ARG A 124 -24.25 11.77 22.88
N HIS A 125 -24.83 12.64 23.70
CA HIS A 125 -26.23 12.52 24.10
C HIS A 125 -27.18 12.70 22.90
N ILE A 126 -28.20 11.84 22.80
CA ILE A 126 -29.26 11.92 21.79
C ILE A 126 -30.60 12.23 22.45
N ALA A 127 -31.00 11.47 23.47
CA ALA A 127 -32.30 11.60 24.14
C ALA A 127 -32.27 11.11 25.59
N GLY A 128 -33.28 11.47 26.39
CA GLY A 128 -33.38 11.09 27.81
C GLY A 128 -32.46 11.92 28.71
N ASP A 129 -31.96 11.31 29.80
CA ASP A 129 -31.20 11.98 30.85
C ASP A 129 -29.78 12.40 30.40
N PRO A 130 -29.50 13.71 30.23
CA PRO A 130 -28.17 14.15 29.78
C PRO A 130 -27.07 13.85 30.80
N LYS A 131 -27.41 13.68 32.09
CA LYS A 131 -26.41 13.42 33.13
C LYS A 131 -25.73 12.06 32.97
N LEU A 132 -26.44 11.05 32.48
CA LEU A 132 -25.87 9.72 32.23
C LEU A 132 -24.86 9.76 31.09
N ALA A 133 -25.15 10.53 30.04
CA ALA A 133 -24.24 10.70 28.91
C ALA A 133 -22.99 11.50 29.31
N GLU A 134 -23.16 12.58 30.06
CA GLU A 134 -22.07 13.39 30.60
C GLU A 134 -21.19 12.56 31.56
N GLU A 135 -21.81 11.80 32.46
CA GLU A 135 -21.10 10.91 33.39
C GLU A 135 -20.26 9.87 32.62
N LEU A 136 -20.82 9.24 31.58
CA LEU A 136 -20.09 8.30 30.75
C LEU A 136 -18.91 8.97 30.03
N ALA A 137 -19.12 10.14 29.43
CA ALA A 137 -18.07 10.87 28.71
C ALA A 137 -16.90 11.25 29.63
N VAL A 138 -17.20 11.84 30.80
CA VAL A 138 -16.18 12.26 31.78
C VAL A 138 -15.43 11.05 32.35
N LYS A 139 -16.15 10.03 32.83
CA LYS A 139 -15.50 8.86 33.44
C LYS A 139 -14.77 8.00 32.39
N GLY A 140 -15.27 7.98 31.16
CA GLY A 140 -14.63 7.32 30.02
C GLY A 140 -13.30 7.95 29.67
N ASP A 141 -13.24 9.27 29.56
CA ASP A 141 -11.99 10.02 29.31
C ASP A 141 -10.98 9.84 30.46
N ASP A 142 -11.44 9.92 31.70
CA ASP A 142 -10.60 9.64 32.89
C ASP A 142 -10.02 8.22 32.87
N LEU A 143 -10.84 7.22 32.53
CA LEU A 143 -10.41 5.82 32.44
C LEU A 143 -9.39 5.64 31.30
N TRP A 144 -9.64 6.26 30.14
CA TRP A 144 -8.73 6.24 29.00
C TRP A 144 -7.36 6.80 29.37
N ARG A 145 -7.31 8.00 29.98
CA ARG A 145 -6.06 8.64 30.41
C ARG A 145 -5.32 7.82 31.47
N LYS A 146 -6.03 7.25 32.44
CA LYS A 146 -5.44 6.37 33.47
C LYS A 146 -4.77 5.12 32.89
N ARG A 147 -5.26 4.65 31.74
CA ARG A 147 -4.74 3.47 31.03
C ARG A 147 -3.98 3.82 29.74
N SER A 148 -3.55 5.08 29.57
CA SER A 148 -2.95 5.59 28.33
C SER A 148 -1.82 4.71 27.78
N LYS A 149 -0.88 4.29 28.63
CA LYS A 149 0.24 3.43 28.21
C LYS A 149 -0.21 2.10 27.63
N ARG A 150 -1.21 1.46 28.26
CA ARG A 150 -1.80 0.21 27.76
C ARG A 150 -2.46 0.44 26.40
N TRP A 151 -3.22 1.52 26.27
CA TRP A 151 -3.93 1.82 25.02
C TRP A 151 -3.00 2.20 23.89
N LEU A 152 -1.93 2.95 24.15
CA LEU A 152 -0.91 3.25 23.15
C LEU A 152 -0.22 1.97 22.65
N ASP A 153 0.10 1.04 23.55
CA ASP A 153 0.70 -0.26 23.19
C ASP A 153 -0.25 -1.13 22.36
N GLU A 154 -1.50 -1.30 22.80
CA GLU A 154 -2.49 -2.11 22.09
C GLU A 154 -2.87 -1.49 20.72
N MET A 155 -2.99 -0.16 20.64
CA MET A 155 -3.27 0.53 19.38
C MET A 155 -2.11 0.42 18.40
N ASP A 156 -0.84 0.52 18.83
CA ASP A 156 0.32 0.35 17.93
C ASP A 156 0.28 -1.02 17.23
N VAL A 157 -0.02 -2.08 17.99
CA VAL A 157 -0.18 -3.43 17.44
C VAL A 157 -1.33 -3.49 16.43
N ARG A 158 -2.50 -2.94 16.77
CA ARG A 158 -3.67 -2.95 15.87
C ARG A 158 -3.45 -2.13 14.60
N VAL A 159 -2.73 -1.00 14.70
CA VAL A 159 -2.39 -0.17 13.55
C VAL A 159 -1.50 -0.95 12.58
N ARG A 160 -0.46 -1.62 13.07
CA ARG A 160 0.45 -2.43 12.23
C ARG A 160 -0.27 -3.62 11.58
N SER A 161 -1.04 -4.39 12.34
CA SER A 161 -1.82 -5.53 11.80
C SER A 161 -2.74 -5.08 10.67
N ARG A 162 -3.44 -3.98 10.88
CA ARG A 162 -4.34 -3.41 9.89
C ARG A 162 -3.60 -2.97 8.62
N HIS A 163 -2.44 -2.33 8.74
CA HIS A 163 -1.63 -1.93 7.60
C HIS A 163 -1.14 -3.14 6.78
N GLU A 164 -0.76 -4.23 7.45
CA GLU A 164 -0.35 -5.49 6.80
C GLU A 164 -1.52 -6.14 6.03
N GLU A 165 -2.71 -6.14 6.62
CA GLU A 165 -3.91 -6.75 6.03
C GLU A 165 -4.53 -5.92 4.89
N SER A 166 -4.61 -4.60 5.07
CA SER A 166 -5.33 -3.69 4.16
C SER A 166 -4.41 -2.99 3.14
N GLY A 167 -3.09 -3.06 3.34
CA GLY A 167 -2.10 -2.36 2.52
C GLY A 167 -2.17 -0.84 2.66
N GLU A 168 -1.66 -0.13 1.65
CA GLU A 168 -1.42 1.32 1.71
C GLU A 168 -2.36 2.08 0.76
N VAL A 169 -3.16 3.01 1.30
CA VAL A 169 -4.12 3.79 0.50
C VAL A 169 -3.41 4.60 -0.59
N ALA A 170 -2.20 5.08 -0.28
CA ALA A 170 -1.41 5.92 -1.17
C ALA A 170 -0.97 5.23 -2.46
N PHE A 171 -0.79 3.92 -2.43
CA PHE A 171 -0.08 3.21 -3.49
C PHE A 171 -0.90 2.13 -4.15
N LEU A 172 -1.93 1.59 -3.50
CA LEU A 172 -2.78 0.56 -4.10
C LEU A 172 -3.68 1.15 -5.18
N LEU A 173 -3.86 0.39 -6.28
CA LEU A 173 -4.86 0.75 -7.29
C LEU A 173 -6.29 0.65 -6.75
N GLU A 174 -6.56 -0.32 -5.89
CA GLU A 174 -7.88 -0.53 -5.27
C GLU A 174 -7.78 -0.41 -3.74
N PRO A 175 -7.65 0.81 -3.19
CA PRO A 175 -7.35 1.00 -1.78
C PRO A 175 -8.58 0.81 -0.87
N ASP A 176 -8.37 0.25 0.34
CA ASP A 176 -9.33 0.36 1.45
C ASP A 176 -9.21 1.75 2.10
N LEU A 177 -10.18 2.63 1.84
CA LEU A 177 -10.19 4.03 2.29
C LEU A 177 -10.26 4.17 3.81
N LYS A 178 -10.75 3.15 4.52
CA LYS A 178 -10.95 3.18 5.95
C LYS A 178 -9.80 2.54 6.69
N ASN A 179 -9.45 1.32 6.31
CA ASN A 179 -8.50 0.49 7.04
C ASN A 179 -7.09 0.54 6.45
N GLY A 180 -6.87 0.95 5.20
CA GLY A 180 -5.52 1.05 4.65
C GLY A 180 -4.63 2.02 5.45
N ARG A 181 -3.31 1.84 5.35
CA ARG A 181 -2.32 2.81 5.86
C ARG A 181 -2.54 4.15 5.18
N GLY A 182 -2.72 5.21 5.98
CA GLY A 182 -3.11 6.54 5.50
C GLY A 182 -4.62 6.72 5.34
N GLY A 183 -5.44 5.74 5.72
CA GLY A 183 -6.89 5.79 5.67
C GLY A 183 -7.54 6.44 6.89
N LEU A 184 -8.88 6.47 6.91
CA LEU A 184 -9.66 7.15 7.96
C LEU A 184 -9.36 6.63 9.38
N ARG A 185 -9.10 5.32 9.53
CA ARG A 185 -8.82 4.71 10.82
C ARG A 185 -7.49 5.18 11.42
N ASP A 186 -6.51 5.58 10.60
CA ASP A 186 -5.28 6.19 11.09
C ASP A 186 -5.56 7.56 11.74
N VAL A 187 -6.43 8.38 11.14
CA VAL A 187 -6.84 9.67 11.73
C VAL A 187 -7.57 9.47 13.07
N HIS A 188 -8.42 8.44 13.17
CA HIS A 188 -9.07 8.09 14.43
C HIS A 188 -8.05 7.63 15.48
N ALA A 189 -7.09 6.79 15.08
CA ALA A 189 -6.05 6.30 15.98
C ALA A 189 -5.14 7.43 16.48
N ILE A 190 -4.78 8.39 15.62
CA ILE A 190 -4.07 9.63 15.99
C ILE A 190 -4.88 10.40 17.03
N THR A 191 -6.17 10.63 16.79
CA THR A 191 -7.06 11.35 17.73
C THR A 191 -7.12 10.66 19.09
N TRP A 192 -7.20 9.33 19.12
CA TRP A 192 -7.21 8.55 20.37
C TRP A 192 -5.87 8.61 21.10
N ALA A 193 -4.75 8.59 20.37
CA ALA A 193 -3.42 8.75 20.94
C ALA A 193 -3.20 10.16 21.52
N GLU A 194 -3.70 11.21 20.87
CA GLU A 194 -3.68 12.57 21.44
C GLU A 194 -4.45 12.63 22.77
N ARG A 195 -5.64 12.01 22.83
CA ARG A 195 -6.39 11.87 24.09
C ARG A 195 -5.68 11.04 25.15
N ALA A 196 -4.78 10.14 24.74
CA ALA A 196 -3.90 9.38 25.62
C ALA A 196 -2.67 10.19 26.10
N GLY A 197 -2.51 11.44 25.64
CA GLY A 197 -1.45 12.35 26.05
C GLY A 197 -0.30 12.49 25.04
N MET A 198 -0.43 11.94 23.84
CA MET A 198 0.47 12.26 22.73
C MET A 198 0.16 13.66 22.18
N SER A 199 1.12 14.23 21.43
CA SER A 199 0.91 15.52 20.76
C SER A 199 1.53 15.47 19.38
N LEU A 200 0.76 15.94 18.40
CA LEU A 200 1.22 16.17 17.04
C LEU A 200 2.30 17.25 16.99
N LEU A 201 3.12 17.23 15.94
CA LEU A 201 4.09 18.29 15.70
C LEU A 201 3.41 19.49 15.02
N PRO A 202 4.01 20.69 15.06
CA PRO A 202 3.43 21.88 14.45
C PRO A 202 3.09 21.67 12.97
N GLY A 203 1.91 22.13 12.55
CA GLY A 203 1.40 22.02 11.18
C GLY A 203 0.71 20.70 10.84
N ASP A 204 0.92 19.63 11.62
CA ASP A 204 0.37 18.31 11.28
C ASP A 204 -1.15 18.25 11.43
N HIS A 205 -1.74 19.02 12.36
CA HIS A 205 -3.18 18.99 12.59
C HIS A 205 -3.97 19.51 11.37
N GLU A 206 -3.55 20.64 10.80
CA GLU A 206 -4.15 21.22 9.60
C GLU A 206 -3.98 20.28 8.40
N ALA A 207 -2.77 19.76 8.20
CA ALA A 207 -2.47 18.82 7.12
C ALA A 207 -3.31 17.53 7.20
N ILE A 208 -3.54 17.00 8.40
CA ILE A 208 -4.42 15.83 8.60
C ILE A 208 -5.87 16.16 8.28
N LEU A 209 -6.39 17.33 8.71
CA LEU A 209 -7.78 17.69 8.48
C LEU A 209 -8.10 17.82 6.98
N GLU A 210 -7.21 18.47 6.23
CA GLU A 210 -7.34 18.59 4.77
C GLU A 210 -7.29 17.22 4.09
N ALA A 211 -6.32 16.38 4.46
CA ALA A 211 -6.19 15.04 3.93
C ALA A 211 -7.40 14.14 4.29
N TYR A 212 -7.89 14.26 5.53
CA TYR A 212 -9.04 13.51 6.02
C TYR A 212 -10.29 13.82 5.19
N GLU A 213 -10.52 15.10 4.85
CA GLU A 213 -11.68 15.50 4.05
C GLU A 213 -11.66 14.89 2.64
N VAL A 214 -10.48 14.74 2.02
CA VAL A 214 -10.33 14.07 0.72
C VAL A 214 -10.73 12.60 0.82
N VAL A 215 -10.18 11.86 1.78
CA VAL A 215 -10.46 10.43 1.96
C VAL A 215 -11.92 10.20 2.37
N LEU A 216 -12.45 11.04 3.26
CA LEU A 216 -13.84 10.95 3.72
C LEU A 216 -14.82 11.25 2.59
N SER A 217 -14.54 12.25 1.76
CA SER A 217 -15.34 12.57 0.58
C SER A 217 -15.38 11.42 -0.42
N ALA A 218 -14.22 10.79 -0.69
CA ALA A 218 -14.15 9.59 -1.53
C ALA A 218 -15.02 8.46 -0.99
N ARG A 219 -14.95 8.17 0.31
CA ARG A 219 -15.76 7.13 0.96
C ARG A 219 -17.25 7.43 0.89
N VAL A 220 -17.65 8.67 1.16
CA VAL A 220 -19.06 9.09 1.09
C VAL A 220 -19.61 8.85 -0.32
N GLU A 221 -18.89 9.27 -1.36
CA GLU A 221 -19.36 9.11 -2.74
C GLU A 221 -19.32 7.67 -3.24
N LEU A 222 -18.32 6.88 -2.83
CA LEU A 222 -18.27 5.44 -3.09
C LEU A 222 -19.54 4.75 -2.57
N GLN A 223 -19.88 4.98 -1.31
CA GLN A 223 -21.05 4.34 -0.68
C GLN A 223 -22.37 4.88 -1.22
N ARG A 224 -22.45 6.19 -1.52
CA ARG A 224 -23.64 6.80 -2.12
C ARG A 224 -23.97 6.17 -3.47
N ARG A 225 -22.95 5.93 -4.31
CA ARG A 225 -23.13 5.42 -5.68
C ARG A 225 -23.37 3.93 -5.73
N THR A 226 -22.60 3.18 -4.96
CA THR A 226 -22.75 1.72 -4.92
C THR A 226 -24.00 1.29 -4.15
N GLY A 227 -24.50 2.14 -3.24
CA GLY A 227 -25.54 1.78 -2.28
C GLY A 227 -25.10 0.68 -1.30
N ARG A 228 -23.80 0.40 -1.24
CA ARG A 228 -23.19 -0.67 -0.44
C ARG A 228 -22.36 -0.10 0.70
N HIS A 229 -22.18 -0.91 1.74
CA HIS A 229 -21.28 -0.65 2.86
C HIS A 229 -19.80 -0.94 2.49
N SER A 230 -19.37 -0.58 1.28
CA SER A 230 -17.97 -0.80 0.85
C SER A 230 -17.07 0.33 1.34
N ASP A 231 -15.86 -0.04 1.75
CA ASP A 231 -14.77 0.90 2.04
C ASP A 231 -13.61 0.74 1.01
N VAL A 232 -13.69 -0.24 0.11
CA VAL A 232 -12.69 -0.50 -0.94
C VAL A 232 -13.10 0.19 -2.23
N LEU A 233 -12.22 1.07 -2.74
CA LEU A 233 -12.41 1.80 -3.99
C LEU A 233 -11.89 0.98 -5.18
N LEU A 234 -12.75 0.14 -5.76
CA LEU A 234 -12.42 -0.68 -6.93
C LEU A 234 -12.15 0.18 -8.18
N LEU A 235 -11.37 -0.34 -9.12
CA LEU A 235 -10.99 0.36 -10.35
C LEU A 235 -12.21 0.81 -11.16
N GLU A 236 -13.25 -0.02 -11.21
CA GLU A 236 -14.51 0.27 -11.92
C GLU A 236 -15.32 1.43 -11.32
N GLU A 237 -15.11 1.74 -10.04
CA GLU A 237 -15.83 2.80 -9.33
C GLU A 237 -15.12 4.16 -9.40
N GLN A 238 -13.83 4.19 -9.75
CA GLN A 238 -12.99 5.39 -9.67
C GLN A 238 -13.48 6.53 -10.56
N ASP A 239 -13.90 6.24 -11.79
CA ASP A 239 -14.39 7.26 -12.73
C ASP A 239 -15.69 7.89 -12.23
N ALA A 240 -16.60 7.07 -11.69
CA ALA A 240 -17.88 7.54 -11.16
C ALA A 240 -17.68 8.39 -9.90
N VAL A 241 -16.84 7.93 -8.96
CA VAL A 241 -16.50 8.67 -7.74
C VAL A 241 -15.78 9.98 -8.07
N SER A 242 -14.81 9.96 -8.98
CA SER A 242 -14.08 11.15 -9.44
C SER A 242 -15.03 12.22 -9.99
N ALA A 243 -15.92 11.85 -10.91
CA ALA A 243 -16.92 12.77 -11.47
C ALA A 243 -17.88 13.31 -10.38
N ALA A 244 -18.24 12.49 -9.39
CA ALA A 244 -19.07 12.91 -8.25
C ALA A 244 -18.40 13.99 -7.40
N LEU A 245 -17.08 13.90 -7.25
CA LEU A 245 -16.24 14.83 -6.50
C LEU A 245 -15.84 16.06 -7.33
N GLY A 246 -16.16 16.08 -8.63
CA GLY A 246 -15.89 17.21 -9.51
C GLY A 246 -14.43 17.32 -9.97
N PHE A 247 -13.70 16.20 -9.97
CA PHE A 247 -12.41 16.12 -10.64
C PHE A 247 -12.59 15.95 -12.15
N ASP A 248 -11.60 16.38 -12.93
CA ASP A 248 -11.63 16.28 -14.40
C ASP A 248 -11.57 14.82 -14.87
N ASP A 249 -10.76 13.99 -14.22
CA ASP A 249 -10.64 12.56 -14.47
C ASP A 249 -10.24 11.78 -13.21
N ALA A 250 -10.34 10.45 -13.27
CA ALA A 250 -9.99 9.57 -12.16
C ALA A 250 -8.51 9.58 -11.79
N ASP A 251 -7.59 9.83 -12.72
CA ASP A 251 -6.16 9.85 -12.42
C ASP A 251 -5.79 11.08 -11.58
N VAL A 252 -6.41 12.24 -11.85
CA VAL A 252 -6.27 13.45 -11.02
C VAL A 252 -6.84 13.20 -9.63
N PHE A 253 -8.01 12.57 -9.54
CA PHE A 253 -8.62 12.19 -8.26
C PHE A 253 -7.73 11.22 -7.47
N MET A 254 -7.25 10.15 -8.10
CA MET A 254 -6.39 9.16 -7.43
C MET A 254 -5.06 9.77 -6.99
N ARG A 255 -4.47 10.71 -7.75
CA ARG A 255 -3.30 11.48 -7.27
C ARG A 255 -3.60 12.30 -6.02
N ALA A 256 -4.76 12.96 -5.96
CA ALA A 256 -5.17 13.72 -4.79
C ALA A 256 -5.41 12.81 -3.57
N LEU A 257 -6.08 11.67 -3.78
CA LEU A 257 -6.29 10.64 -2.76
C LEU A 257 -4.96 10.09 -2.24
N SER A 258 -4.03 9.75 -3.14
CA SER A 258 -2.70 9.27 -2.78
C SER A 258 -1.92 10.29 -1.96
N THR A 259 -1.95 11.56 -2.36
CA THR A 259 -1.28 12.66 -1.63
C THR A 259 -1.85 12.85 -0.22
N ALA A 260 -3.18 12.80 -0.09
CA ALA A 260 -3.85 12.85 1.21
C ALA A 260 -3.45 11.66 2.10
N ALA A 261 -3.48 10.44 1.56
CA ALA A 261 -3.11 9.23 2.28
C ALA A 261 -1.64 9.24 2.73
N ARG A 262 -0.71 9.73 1.90
CA ARG A 262 0.72 9.91 2.25
C ARG A 262 0.87 10.85 3.44
N THR A 263 0.12 11.96 3.45
CA THR A 263 0.14 12.93 4.55
C THR A 263 -0.35 12.30 5.86
N ILE A 264 -1.46 11.56 5.82
CA ILE A 264 -1.98 10.86 7.00
C ILE A 264 -0.97 9.80 7.49
N ALA A 265 -0.42 9.00 6.58
CA ALA A 265 0.55 7.95 6.90
C ALA A 265 1.84 8.53 7.51
N TRP A 266 2.35 9.62 6.94
CA TRP A 266 3.54 10.33 7.46
C TRP A 266 3.35 10.75 8.92
N VAL A 267 2.21 11.35 9.25
CA VAL A 267 1.94 11.81 10.62
C VAL A 267 1.65 10.63 11.55
N SER A 268 0.90 9.62 11.09
CA SER A 268 0.63 8.40 11.87
C SER A 268 1.95 7.73 12.28
N ASP A 269 2.86 7.54 11.33
CA ASP A 269 4.15 6.90 11.58
C ASP A 269 5.04 7.69 12.55
N GLU A 270 5.10 9.01 12.41
CA GLU A 270 5.81 9.89 13.36
C GLU A 270 5.24 9.74 14.78
N LEU A 271 3.92 9.76 14.91
CA LEU A 271 3.24 9.65 16.19
C LEU A 271 3.50 8.27 16.83
N TRP A 272 3.37 7.18 16.08
CA TRP A 272 3.59 5.82 16.60
C TRP A 272 5.06 5.55 16.92
N PHE A 273 5.99 6.08 16.12
CA PHE A 273 7.41 6.04 16.46
C PHE A 273 7.66 6.68 17.82
N ARG A 274 7.18 7.91 18.04
CA ARG A 274 7.31 8.60 19.33
C ARG A 274 6.58 7.89 20.46
N ALA A 275 5.41 7.31 20.19
CA ALA A 275 4.64 6.54 21.17
C ALA A 275 5.45 5.35 21.67
N ARG A 276 6.01 4.53 20.75
CA ARG A 276 6.90 3.40 21.09
C ARG A 276 8.12 3.85 21.89
N SER A 277 8.81 4.90 21.44
CA SER A 277 9.95 5.45 22.17
C SER A 277 9.56 5.91 23.58
N SER A 278 8.34 6.43 23.80
CA SER A 278 7.85 6.87 25.11
C SER A 278 7.59 5.71 26.08
N LEU A 279 7.25 4.53 25.56
CA LEU A 279 6.98 3.32 26.33
C LEU A 279 8.28 2.66 26.84
N ASP A 280 9.40 2.84 26.13
CA ASP A 280 10.70 2.19 26.42
C ASP A 280 11.41 2.62 27.73
N GLY A 281 10.89 3.63 28.43
CA GLY A 281 11.41 4.08 29.73
C GLY A 281 12.80 4.76 29.69
N PRO A 282 13.21 5.46 30.77
CA PRO A 282 14.42 6.29 30.78
C PRO A 282 15.74 5.51 30.82
N THR A 283 15.73 4.24 31.25
CA THR A 283 16.93 3.41 31.39
C THR A 283 17.44 2.87 30.06
N ARG A 284 16.56 2.45 29.15
CA ARG A 284 16.96 2.03 27.79
C ARG A 284 17.49 3.20 26.95
N ARG A 285 16.95 4.41 27.13
CA ARG A 285 17.38 5.62 26.42
C ARG A 285 18.80 6.08 26.76
N LYS A 286 19.27 5.87 28.00
CA LYS A 286 20.63 6.28 28.46
C LYS A 286 21.76 5.37 27.99
N LEU A 287 21.46 4.18 27.48
CA LEU A 287 22.46 3.18 27.05
C LEU A 287 22.84 3.29 25.57
N ARG A 288 22.17 4.17 24.80
CA ARG A 288 22.36 4.29 23.35
C ARG A 288 23.28 5.46 23.06
N ARG A 289 24.50 5.17 22.63
CA ARG A 289 25.51 6.16 22.19
C ARG A 289 25.31 6.42 20.70
N ASP A 290 25.53 7.66 20.28
CA ASP A 290 25.58 8.00 18.86
C ASP A 290 26.70 7.23 18.18
N GLU A 291 26.36 6.57 17.08
CA GLU A 291 27.33 5.95 16.21
C GLU A 291 27.37 6.74 14.90
N GLU A 292 28.53 7.29 14.58
CA GLU A 292 28.75 7.91 13.27
C GLU A 292 28.84 6.79 12.23
N ALA A 293 27.82 6.69 11.38
CA ALA A 293 27.72 5.62 10.39
C ALA A 293 28.40 5.99 9.08
N LEU A 294 28.24 7.25 8.66
CA LEU A 294 28.90 7.86 7.52
C LEU A 294 29.26 9.30 7.85
N VAL A 295 30.18 9.91 7.11
CA VAL A 295 30.61 11.29 7.36
C VAL A 295 29.41 12.24 7.42
N GLY A 296 29.26 12.90 8.56
CA GLY A 296 28.18 13.85 8.81
C GLY A 296 26.83 13.23 9.18
N VAL A 297 26.74 11.91 9.37
CA VAL A 297 25.50 11.16 9.63
C VAL A 297 25.66 10.24 10.84
N VAL A 298 24.74 10.33 11.79
CA VAL A 298 24.73 9.53 13.02
C VAL A 298 23.45 8.70 13.12
N VAL A 299 23.57 7.52 13.71
CA VAL A 299 22.43 6.68 14.10
C VAL A 299 22.22 6.81 15.60
N ARG A 300 21.00 7.16 16.02
CA ARG A 300 20.59 7.29 17.42
C ARG A 300 19.16 6.80 17.58
N ASP A 301 18.94 5.89 18.54
CA ASP A 301 17.60 5.45 18.94
C ASP A 301 16.73 4.86 17.81
N GLY A 302 17.36 4.15 16.85
CA GLY A 302 16.66 3.63 15.67
C GLY A 302 16.26 4.71 14.66
N SER A 303 16.81 5.92 14.81
CA SER A 303 16.67 7.02 13.85
C SER A 303 18.02 7.49 13.32
N VAL A 304 18.00 8.07 12.13
CA VAL A 304 19.14 8.69 11.47
C VAL A 304 19.03 10.21 11.61
N ALA A 305 20.13 10.81 12.04
CA ALA A 305 20.23 12.25 12.18
C ALA A 305 21.52 12.79 11.56
N LEU A 306 21.54 14.09 11.26
CA LEU A 306 22.78 14.78 10.92
C LEU A 306 23.67 14.95 12.14
N ALA A 307 24.97 14.72 11.95
CA ALA A 307 25.98 15.06 12.94
C ALA A 307 25.97 16.57 13.25
N ALA A 308 26.42 16.94 14.44
CA ALA A 308 26.40 18.34 14.90
C ALA A 308 27.17 19.31 13.98
N GLY A 309 28.25 18.85 13.35
CA GLY A 309 29.07 19.62 12.42
C GLY A 309 28.72 19.45 10.94
N ALA A 310 27.64 18.73 10.61
CA ALA A 310 27.24 18.55 9.21
C ALA A 310 26.67 19.87 8.64
N GLU A 311 27.15 20.28 7.47
CA GLU A 311 26.74 21.50 6.76
C GLU A 311 26.09 21.14 5.41
N PRO A 312 24.77 20.91 5.35
CA PRO A 312 24.07 20.54 4.11
C PRO A 312 24.36 21.46 2.94
N ALA A 313 24.43 22.77 3.17
CA ALA A 313 24.68 23.79 2.15
C ALA A 313 26.03 23.63 1.42
N ASN A 314 27.01 22.98 2.04
CA ASN A 314 28.35 22.78 1.50
C ASN A 314 28.60 21.34 1.02
N ASP A 315 27.63 20.43 1.20
CA ASP A 315 27.80 19.01 0.94
C ASP A 315 26.67 18.43 0.08
N PRO A 316 26.90 18.22 -1.23
CA PRO A 316 25.87 17.72 -2.14
C PRO A 316 25.51 16.25 -1.93
N TYR A 317 26.32 15.48 -1.18
CA TYR A 317 26.12 14.03 -1.01
C TYR A 317 25.36 13.68 0.26
N LEU A 318 25.08 14.66 1.12
CA LEU A 318 24.56 14.42 2.46
C LEU A 318 23.17 13.78 2.45
N VAL A 319 22.30 14.16 1.50
CA VAL A 319 20.98 13.52 1.32
C VAL A 319 21.13 12.03 1.04
N LEU A 320 22.01 11.66 0.10
CA LEU A 320 22.26 10.26 -0.26
C LEU A 320 22.92 9.48 0.88
N ARG A 321 23.85 10.09 1.64
CA ARG A 321 24.45 9.43 2.81
C ARG A 321 23.41 9.16 3.90
N VAL A 322 22.54 10.14 4.19
CA VAL A 322 21.41 9.93 5.12
C VAL A 322 20.50 8.82 4.62
N ALA A 323 20.18 8.80 3.32
CA ALA A 323 19.35 7.76 2.71
C ALA A 323 19.95 6.36 2.86
N VAL A 324 21.23 6.19 2.51
CA VAL A 324 21.95 4.91 2.63
C VAL A 324 22.04 4.47 4.09
N THR A 325 22.37 5.37 5.01
CA THR A 325 22.42 5.03 6.43
C THR A 325 21.05 4.61 6.95
N ALA A 326 19.97 5.30 6.55
CA ALA A 326 18.62 4.95 6.93
C ALA A 326 18.22 3.56 6.41
N ALA A 327 18.46 3.30 5.12
CA ALA A 327 18.09 2.03 4.51
C ALA A 327 18.88 0.84 5.09
N ARG A 328 20.20 0.99 5.30
CA ARG A 328 21.05 -0.06 5.87
C ARG A 328 20.68 -0.45 7.30
N ASN A 329 20.16 0.51 8.08
CA ASN A 329 19.81 0.28 9.48
C ASN A 329 18.31 0.05 9.69
N ASP A 330 17.52 0.00 8.61
CA ASP A 330 16.04 0.01 8.66
C ASP A 330 15.53 1.08 9.64
N ALA A 331 16.14 2.26 9.55
CA ALA A 331 16.02 3.32 10.53
C ALA A 331 15.28 4.53 9.94
N ARG A 332 14.47 5.18 10.77
CA ARG A 332 13.69 6.35 10.38
C ARG A 332 14.59 7.58 10.26
N ILE A 333 14.35 8.46 9.29
CA ILE A 333 15.05 9.75 9.23
C ILE A 333 14.33 10.75 10.14
N GLU A 334 15.06 11.41 11.04
CA GLU A 334 14.47 12.43 11.92
C GLU A 334 13.92 13.62 11.11
N ARG A 335 12.76 14.15 11.52
CA ARG A 335 12.12 15.29 10.84
C ARG A 335 13.01 16.53 10.79
N THR A 336 13.72 16.82 11.89
CA THR A 336 14.70 17.90 11.99
C THR A 336 15.88 17.73 11.02
N THR A 337 16.26 16.49 10.73
CA THR A 337 17.28 16.17 9.74
C THR A 337 16.79 16.44 8.33
N LEU A 338 15.56 16.01 8.00
CA LEU A 338 14.95 16.31 6.70
C LEU A 338 14.82 17.82 6.45
N ASP A 339 14.45 18.59 7.48
CA ASP A 339 14.31 20.05 7.37
C ASP A 339 15.65 20.73 7.10
N ARG A 340 16.72 20.27 7.74
CA ARG A 340 18.08 20.77 7.46
C ARG A 340 18.59 20.35 6.08
N LEU A 341 18.24 19.16 5.61
CA LEU A 341 18.61 18.68 4.28
C LEU A 341 17.93 19.46 3.15
N ALA A 342 16.86 20.22 3.41
CA ALA A 342 16.27 21.10 2.41
C ALA A 342 17.24 22.20 1.93
N GLU A 343 18.27 22.51 2.72
CA GLU A 343 19.35 23.45 2.36
C GLU A 343 20.49 22.77 1.58
N SER A 344 20.39 21.48 1.28
CA SER A 344 21.45 20.73 0.60
C SER A 344 21.75 21.28 -0.79
N LYS A 345 23.05 21.33 -1.12
CA LYS A 345 23.50 21.65 -2.48
C LYS A 345 23.05 20.56 -3.46
N PRO A 346 22.60 20.89 -4.68
CA PRO A 346 22.28 19.89 -5.68
C PRO A 346 23.52 19.09 -6.09
N LEU A 347 23.30 17.86 -6.55
CA LEU A 347 24.34 17.01 -7.12
C LEU A 347 24.94 17.65 -8.38
N THR A 348 26.24 17.41 -8.60
CA THR A 348 26.89 17.78 -9.87
C THR A 348 26.37 16.92 -11.01
N THR A 349 26.33 17.46 -12.22
CA THR A 349 25.98 16.72 -13.45
C THR A 349 27.15 16.78 -14.43
N PRO A 350 27.70 15.63 -14.87
CA PRO A 350 27.35 14.27 -14.45
C PRO A 350 27.64 14.03 -12.96
N TRP A 351 26.95 13.06 -12.37
CA TRP A 351 27.21 12.63 -10.98
C TRP A 351 28.65 12.17 -10.83
N SER A 352 29.23 12.44 -9.66
CA SER A 352 30.50 11.83 -9.27
C SER A 352 30.33 10.32 -9.01
N GLU A 353 31.46 9.60 -9.01
CA GLU A 353 31.47 8.18 -8.63
C GLU A 353 30.89 7.96 -7.23
N GLU A 354 31.14 8.86 -6.28
CA GLU A 354 30.57 8.79 -4.93
C GLU A 354 29.05 8.90 -4.93
N ALA A 355 28.48 9.86 -5.67
CA ALA A 355 27.02 10.02 -5.76
C ALA A 355 26.36 8.80 -6.39
N ARG A 356 26.91 8.30 -7.51
CA ARG A 356 26.41 7.09 -8.16
C ARG A 356 26.49 5.88 -7.23
N ARG A 357 27.62 5.70 -6.54
CA ARG A 357 27.80 4.60 -5.57
C ARG A 357 26.76 4.68 -4.45
N LEU A 358 26.54 5.85 -3.85
CA LEU A 358 25.55 6.01 -2.76
C LEU A 358 24.13 5.74 -3.25
N PHE A 359 23.77 6.18 -4.46
CA PHE A 359 22.46 5.89 -5.04
C PHE A 359 22.25 4.38 -5.25
N VAL A 360 23.26 3.69 -5.77
CA VAL A 360 23.23 2.22 -5.92
C VAL A 360 23.15 1.54 -4.55
N GLU A 361 23.96 1.97 -3.58
CA GLU A 361 23.96 1.43 -2.21
C GLU A 361 22.60 1.59 -1.51
N LEU A 362 21.85 2.66 -1.81
CA LEU A 362 20.51 2.86 -1.28
C LEU A 362 19.58 1.71 -1.70
N PHE A 363 19.49 1.42 -3.00
CA PHE A 363 18.61 0.35 -3.49
C PHE A 363 19.13 -1.05 -3.19
N LEU A 364 20.46 -1.24 -3.10
CA LEU A 364 21.05 -2.49 -2.65
C LEU A 364 20.72 -2.84 -1.20
N ALA A 365 20.23 -1.89 -0.39
CA ALA A 365 19.70 -2.18 0.94
C ALA A 365 18.36 -2.96 0.89
N GLY A 366 17.74 -3.09 -0.29
CA GLY A 366 16.49 -3.82 -0.50
C GLY A 366 15.27 -3.04 -0.02
N ARG A 367 14.28 -3.75 0.54
CA ARG A 367 12.97 -3.19 0.92
C ARG A 367 13.00 -1.92 1.79
N PRO A 368 13.93 -1.74 2.75
CA PRO A 368 14.06 -0.48 3.50
C PRO A 368 14.26 0.76 2.63
N ALA A 369 14.87 0.61 1.45
CA ALA A 369 15.08 1.71 0.50
C ALA A 369 13.77 2.40 0.10
N VAL A 370 12.69 1.61 -0.01
CA VAL A 370 11.39 2.10 -0.42
C VAL A 370 10.88 3.15 0.58
N GLN A 371 10.87 2.85 1.88
CA GLN A 371 10.41 3.79 2.92
C GLN A 371 11.31 5.03 3.02
N VAL A 372 12.60 4.88 2.72
CA VAL A 372 13.54 6.01 2.67
C VAL A 372 13.21 6.94 1.50
N VAL A 373 12.99 6.41 0.30
CA VAL A 373 12.56 7.20 -0.87
C VAL A 373 11.24 7.93 -0.55
N GLU A 374 10.28 7.25 0.06
CA GLU A 374 9.01 7.88 0.45
C GLU A 374 9.20 9.03 1.44
N THR A 375 10.09 8.85 2.41
CA THR A 375 10.41 9.88 3.40
C THR A 375 11.06 11.11 2.76
N LEU A 376 11.98 10.90 1.82
CA LEU A 376 12.63 11.98 1.07
C LEU A 376 11.64 12.69 0.14
N ASP A 377 10.78 11.95 -0.55
CA ASP A 377 9.75 12.49 -1.43
C ASP A 377 8.72 13.33 -0.67
N GLN A 378 8.29 12.89 0.51
CA GLN A 378 7.37 13.63 1.38
C GLN A 378 7.93 15.01 1.79
N ARG A 379 9.26 15.17 1.77
CA ARG A 379 9.95 16.44 2.04
C ARG A 379 10.55 17.11 0.80
N GLY A 380 10.23 16.62 -0.40
CA GLY A 380 10.72 17.19 -1.66
C GLY A 380 12.23 17.03 -1.89
N LEU A 381 12.89 16.16 -1.14
CA LEU A 381 14.33 15.91 -1.24
C LEU A 381 14.69 14.88 -2.33
N TRP A 382 13.70 14.12 -2.79
CA TRP A 382 13.90 13.06 -3.79
C TRP A 382 13.95 13.59 -5.23
N GLU A 383 13.00 14.44 -5.61
CA GLU A 383 12.88 14.98 -6.97
C GLU A 383 14.15 15.71 -7.47
N PRO A 384 14.89 16.48 -6.65
CA PRO A 384 16.17 17.06 -7.07
C PRO A 384 17.25 16.03 -7.44
N ILE A 385 17.17 14.80 -6.91
CA ILE A 385 18.07 13.69 -7.24
C ILE A 385 17.55 12.97 -8.49
N PHE A 386 16.24 12.73 -8.56
CA PHE A 386 15.60 11.98 -9.63
C PHE A 386 14.44 12.78 -10.26
N PRO A 387 14.71 13.74 -11.17
CA PRO A 387 13.71 14.70 -11.68
C PRO A 387 12.52 14.07 -12.43
N GLU A 388 12.75 12.92 -13.06
CA GLU A 388 11.73 12.17 -13.81
C GLU A 388 10.62 11.64 -12.90
N TRP A 389 10.86 11.63 -11.58
CA TRP A 389 9.89 11.25 -10.56
C TRP A 389 8.58 12.04 -10.65
N SER A 390 8.63 13.33 -10.94
CA SER A 390 7.44 14.21 -11.02
C SER A 390 6.35 13.71 -11.97
N VAL A 391 6.72 12.97 -13.04
CA VAL A 391 5.80 12.46 -14.05
C VAL A 391 5.09 11.17 -13.61
N ILE A 392 5.77 10.37 -12.78
CA ILE A 392 5.34 9.04 -12.35
C ILE A 392 4.80 9.03 -10.91
N ARG A 393 5.10 10.06 -10.11
CA ARG A 393 4.72 10.20 -8.71
C ARG A 393 3.20 10.08 -8.53
N CYS A 394 2.78 9.18 -7.65
CA CYS A 394 1.38 8.89 -7.32
C CYS A 394 0.49 8.59 -8.53
N ARG A 395 1.07 8.14 -9.64
CA ARG A 395 0.32 7.92 -10.88
C ARG A 395 -0.21 6.49 -10.95
N PRO A 396 -1.54 6.29 -11.09
CA PRO A 396 -2.11 4.95 -11.21
C PRO A 396 -1.65 4.23 -12.48
N GLN A 397 -1.53 2.91 -12.38
CA GLN A 397 -1.35 2.01 -13.52
C GLN A 397 -2.71 1.39 -13.85
N ARG A 398 -3.41 1.83 -14.89
CA ARG A 398 -4.76 1.30 -15.21
C ARG A 398 -4.72 -0.07 -15.89
N ASN A 399 -4.15 -1.06 -15.20
CA ASN A 399 -4.07 -2.44 -15.64
C ASN A 399 -4.23 -3.36 -14.41
N ALA A 400 -5.15 -4.32 -14.52
CA ALA A 400 -5.61 -5.18 -13.42
C ALA A 400 -4.51 -6.01 -12.75
N TYR A 401 -3.36 -6.19 -13.41
CA TYR A 401 -2.25 -6.94 -12.84
C TYR A 401 -1.39 -6.13 -11.88
N HIS A 402 -1.34 -4.80 -12.01
CA HIS A 402 -0.48 -3.99 -11.15
C HIS A 402 -1.15 -3.75 -9.80
N ARG A 403 -0.39 -3.96 -8.73
CA ARG A 403 -0.83 -3.60 -7.40
C ARG A 403 -0.62 -2.11 -7.09
N PHE A 404 0.46 -1.52 -7.61
CA PHE A 404 0.98 -0.24 -7.16
C PHE A 404 0.90 0.89 -8.20
N THR A 405 0.91 2.15 -7.74
CA THR A 405 1.26 3.32 -8.56
C THR A 405 2.65 3.15 -9.20
N ILE A 406 2.91 3.86 -10.31
CA ILE A 406 4.14 3.69 -11.10
C ILE A 406 5.38 3.90 -10.24
N ASP A 407 5.46 5.02 -9.53
CA ASP A 407 6.55 5.37 -8.62
C ASP A 407 6.87 4.27 -7.59
N ARG A 408 5.84 3.81 -6.86
CA ARG A 408 6.01 2.75 -5.86
C ARG A 408 6.43 1.43 -6.49
N HIS A 409 5.84 1.08 -7.64
CA HIS A 409 6.18 -0.13 -8.37
C HIS A 409 7.67 -0.17 -8.77
N LEU A 410 8.20 0.93 -9.32
CA LEU A 410 9.61 1.01 -9.69
C LEU A 410 10.53 0.84 -8.47
N CYS A 411 10.18 1.45 -7.33
CA CYS A 411 10.96 1.29 -6.09
C CYS A 411 10.89 -0.14 -5.52
N GLU A 412 9.72 -0.78 -5.52
CA GLU A 412 9.56 -2.17 -5.05
C GLU A 412 10.32 -3.14 -5.98
N ALA A 413 10.26 -2.95 -7.30
CA ALA A 413 11.00 -3.76 -8.26
C ALA A 413 12.52 -3.61 -8.04
N ALA A 414 13.02 -2.37 -7.91
CA ALA A 414 14.44 -2.14 -7.62
C ALA A 414 14.87 -2.76 -6.28
N ALA A 415 14.03 -2.65 -5.25
CA ALA A 415 14.28 -3.27 -3.95
C ALA A 415 14.29 -4.82 -4.01
N ASN A 416 13.40 -5.43 -4.78
CA ASN A 416 13.39 -6.89 -5.01
C ASN A 416 14.67 -7.34 -5.73
N SER A 417 15.13 -6.57 -6.72
CA SER A 417 16.33 -6.90 -7.50
C SER A 417 17.60 -6.95 -6.65
N ALA A 418 17.64 -6.23 -5.51
CA ALA A 418 18.75 -6.27 -4.57
C ALA A 418 19.00 -7.66 -3.97
N ALA A 419 17.97 -8.52 -3.90
CA ALA A 419 18.11 -9.91 -3.45
C ALA A 419 18.68 -10.86 -4.52
N LEU A 420 18.80 -10.40 -5.78
CA LEU A 420 19.19 -11.18 -6.95
C LEU A 420 20.58 -10.79 -7.48
N VAL A 421 21.32 -9.97 -6.73
CA VAL A 421 22.60 -9.38 -7.15
C VAL A 421 23.73 -10.40 -7.31
N ASP A 422 23.59 -11.58 -6.68
CA ASP A 422 24.52 -12.69 -6.79
C ASP A 422 24.41 -13.45 -8.13
N ARG A 423 23.32 -13.23 -8.88
CA ARG A 423 23.10 -13.82 -10.21
C ARG A 423 23.73 -13.01 -11.35
N VAL A 424 24.25 -11.81 -11.06
CA VAL A 424 24.70 -10.86 -12.08
C VAL A 424 26.10 -10.33 -11.78
N ASP A 425 26.87 -10.02 -12.83
CA ASP A 425 28.21 -9.45 -12.70
C ASP A 425 28.18 -7.93 -12.44
N ARG A 426 27.03 -7.28 -12.70
CA ARG A 426 26.81 -5.83 -12.61
C ARG A 426 25.60 -5.50 -11.73
N PRO A 427 25.71 -5.65 -10.40
CA PRO A 427 24.59 -5.41 -9.49
C PRO A 427 24.14 -3.93 -9.48
N ASP A 428 25.04 -3.02 -9.81
CA ASP A 428 24.74 -1.60 -10.01
C ASP A 428 23.81 -1.35 -11.20
N LEU A 429 24.07 -2.00 -12.34
CA LEU A 429 23.18 -1.92 -13.52
C LEU A 429 21.86 -2.65 -13.28
N LEU A 430 21.85 -3.73 -12.49
CA LEU A 430 20.62 -4.43 -12.14
C LEU A 430 19.65 -3.50 -11.40
N VAL A 431 20.09 -2.90 -10.29
CA VAL A 431 19.19 -2.05 -9.47
C VAL A 431 18.76 -0.79 -10.21
N VAL A 432 19.68 -0.15 -10.96
CA VAL A 432 19.36 1.06 -11.73
C VAL A 432 18.49 0.73 -12.94
N GLY A 433 18.81 -0.32 -13.70
CA GLY A 433 18.00 -0.75 -14.83
C GLY A 433 16.60 -1.18 -14.41
N THR A 434 16.47 -1.84 -13.26
CA THR A 434 15.16 -2.20 -12.69
C THR A 434 14.36 -0.97 -12.26
N LEU A 435 14.99 0.04 -11.65
CA LEU A 435 14.32 1.30 -11.33
C LEU A 435 13.86 2.06 -12.58
N LEU A 436 14.58 1.92 -13.71
CA LEU A 436 14.33 2.66 -14.94
C LEU A 436 13.48 1.91 -15.97
N HIS A 437 13.17 0.63 -15.74
CA HIS A 437 12.60 -0.25 -16.78
C HIS A 437 11.30 0.30 -17.39
N ASP A 438 10.50 0.97 -16.56
CA ASP A 438 9.17 1.49 -16.90
C ASP A 438 9.09 3.03 -16.80
N ILE A 439 10.23 3.72 -16.82
CA ILE A 439 10.31 5.18 -16.60
C ILE A 439 9.58 6.01 -17.67
N GLY A 440 9.32 5.43 -18.84
CA GLY A 440 8.55 6.06 -19.91
C GLY A 440 7.04 6.12 -19.66
N LYS A 441 6.50 5.37 -18.67
CA LYS A 441 5.08 5.41 -18.34
C LYS A 441 4.63 6.80 -17.90
N GLY A 442 3.41 7.16 -18.27
CA GLY A 442 2.83 8.47 -17.99
C GLY A 442 3.16 9.57 -19.01
N ARG A 443 3.96 9.27 -20.03
CA ARG A 443 4.16 10.13 -21.19
C ARG A 443 3.39 9.61 -22.41
N PRO A 444 3.06 10.47 -23.39
CA PRO A 444 2.44 10.02 -24.63
C PRO A 444 3.40 9.15 -25.46
N GLY A 445 2.90 8.06 -26.03
CA GLY A 445 3.67 7.14 -26.89
C GLY A 445 3.78 5.73 -26.30
N ASP A 446 4.59 4.89 -26.93
CA ASP A 446 4.97 3.61 -26.36
C ASP A 446 5.95 3.85 -25.20
N HIS A 447 5.59 3.37 -24.01
CA HIS A 447 6.35 3.59 -22.78
C HIS A 447 7.78 3.03 -22.85
N THR A 448 8.01 1.98 -23.64
CA THR A 448 9.33 1.37 -23.79
C THR A 448 10.21 2.25 -24.67
N ASP A 449 9.69 2.72 -25.82
CA ASP A 449 10.44 3.62 -26.72
C ASP A 449 10.77 4.94 -26.02
N VAL A 450 9.80 5.54 -25.34
CA VAL A 450 10.00 6.76 -24.54
C VAL A 450 10.99 6.51 -23.39
N GLY A 451 10.91 5.36 -22.72
CA GLY A 451 11.84 4.98 -21.66
C GLY A 451 13.29 4.89 -22.14
N VAL A 452 13.52 4.30 -23.31
CA VAL A 452 14.85 4.20 -23.94
C VAL A 452 15.42 5.58 -24.26
N GLU A 453 14.60 6.49 -24.78
CA GLU A 453 15.00 7.88 -25.05
C GLU A 453 15.38 8.62 -23.75
N LEU A 454 14.56 8.47 -22.70
CA LEU A 454 14.85 9.06 -21.38
C LEU A 454 16.14 8.52 -20.78
N ILE A 455 16.39 7.21 -20.87
CA ILE A 455 17.61 6.59 -20.33
C ILE A 455 18.87 7.14 -21.01
N ALA A 456 18.78 7.54 -22.28
CA ALA A 456 19.89 8.19 -22.99
C ALA A 456 20.34 9.51 -22.34
N GLU A 457 19.44 10.18 -21.61
CA GLU A 457 19.72 11.41 -20.88
C GLU A 457 20.01 11.13 -19.39
N ILE A 458 19.24 10.22 -18.77
CA ILE A 458 19.35 9.87 -17.36
C ILE A 458 20.70 9.23 -17.04
N ALA A 459 21.11 8.21 -17.80
CA ALA A 459 22.29 7.42 -17.47
C ALA A 459 23.58 8.26 -17.51
N PRO A 460 23.84 9.09 -18.54
CA PRO A 460 24.98 10.01 -18.53
C PRO A 460 24.89 11.07 -17.40
N ARG A 461 23.68 11.57 -17.07
CA ARG A 461 23.49 12.48 -15.92
C ARG A 461 23.89 11.81 -14.61
N MET A 462 23.54 10.53 -14.44
CA MET A 462 23.96 9.69 -13.31
C MET A 462 25.43 9.24 -13.38
N GLY A 463 26.17 9.67 -14.41
CA GLY A 463 27.59 9.43 -14.59
C GLY A 463 27.96 8.10 -15.26
N PHE A 464 26.99 7.30 -15.72
CA PHE A 464 27.26 6.07 -16.47
C PHE A 464 27.93 6.39 -17.82
N ASP A 465 28.80 5.48 -18.26
CA ASP A 465 29.44 5.60 -19.58
C ASP A 465 28.51 5.15 -20.71
N GLU A 466 28.97 5.24 -21.95
CA GLU A 466 28.18 4.89 -23.13
C GLU A 466 27.83 3.39 -23.17
N GLY A 467 28.73 2.51 -22.74
CA GLY A 467 28.49 1.07 -22.71
C GLY A 467 27.42 0.68 -21.70
N ASP A 468 27.52 1.22 -20.48
CA ASP A 468 26.54 1.04 -19.42
C ASP A 468 25.17 1.65 -19.82
N THR A 469 25.18 2.82 -20.46
CA THR A 469 23.96 3.47 -20.97
C THR A 469 23.23 2.58 -21.97
N LEU A 470 23.96 1.97 -22.92
CA LEU A 470 23.38 1.04 -23.88
C LEU A 470 22.78 -0.19 -23.19
N ILE A 471 23.42 -0.75 -22.17
CA ILE A 471 22.88 -1.88 -21.41
C ILE A 471 21.57 -1.48 -20.71
N LEU A 472 21.52 -0.33 -20.04
CA LEU A 472 20.31 0.17 -19.39
C LEU A 472 19.17 0.39 -20.40
N GLN A 473 19.48 0.90 -21.59
CA GLN A 473 18.51 1.01 -22.68
C GLN A 473 18.00 -0.35 -23.15
N GLN A 474 18.86 -1.37 -23.27
CA GLN A 474 18.42 -2.73 -23.62
C GLN A 474 17.54 -3.34 -22.52
N MET A 475 17.87 -3.11 -21.25
CA MET A 475 17.05 -3.56 -20.12
C MET A 475 15.64 -2.97 -20.19
N CYS A 476 15.50 -1.66 -20.40
CA CYS A 476 14.21 -1.03 -20.61
C CYS A 476 13.51 -1.54 -21.88
N ARG A 477 14.23 -1.64 -23.01
CA ARG A 477 13.67 -2.12 -24.27
C ARG A 477 13.06 -3.52 -24.19
N HIS A 478 13.72 -4.40 -23.43
CA HIS A 478 13.43 -5.83 -23.42
C HIS A 478 12.88 -6.33 -22.09
N HIS A 479 12.42 -5.45 -21.20
CA HIS A 479 11.96 -5.83 -19.86
C HIS A 479 10.81 -6.87 -19.85
N LEU A 480 9.94 -6.86 -20.87
CA LEU A 480 8.88 -7.87 -21.02
C LEU A 480 9.29 -9.10 -21.84
N LEU A 481 10.46 -9.08 -22.50
CA LEU A 481 10.85 -10.08 -23.51
C LEU A 481 10.83 -11.50 -22.97
N LEU A 482 11.44 -11.72 -21.80
CA LEU A 482 11.56 -13.05 -21.20
C LEU A 482 10.21 -13.55 -20.68
N ALA A 483 9.47 -12.71 -19.94
CA ALA A 483 8.16 -13.08 -19.40
C ALA A 483 7.14 -13.41 -20.51
N ASP A 484 7.07 -12.59 -21.56
CA ASP A 484 6.13 -12.81 -22.67
C ASP A 484 6.56 -14.00 -23.54
N THR A 485 7.85 -14.15 -23.82
CA THR A 485 8.33 -15.28 -24.64
C THR A 485 8.14 -16.60 -23.92
N ALA A 486 8.50 -16.68 -22.63
CA ALA A 486 8.39 -17.90 -21.84
C ALA A 486 6.96 -18.40 -21.71
N THR A 487 5.97 -17.50 -21.67
CA THR A 487 4.57 -17.87 -21.44
C THR A 487 3.73 -17.99 -22.71
N ARG A 488 4.18 -17.41 -23.84
CA ARG A 488 3.37 -17.34 -25.08
C ARG A 488 3.99 -18.05 -26.29
N ARG A 489 5.25 -18.48 -26.22
CA ARG A 489 5.94 -19.16 -27.33
C ARG A 489 6.39 -20.56 -26.95
N ASP A 490 6.67 -21.37 -27.96
CA ASP A 490 7.24 -22.71 -27.78
C ASP A 490 8.74 -22.58 -27.48
N LEU A 491 9.15 -23.00 -26.29
CA LEU A 491 10.54 -22.93 -25.86
C LEU A 491 11.44 -23.95 -26.57
N SER A 492 10.87 -24.97 -27.21
CA SER A 492 11.60 -25.98 -27.97
C SER A 492 11.80 -25.60 -29.43
N ASP A 493 11.31 -24.42 -29.86
CA ASP A 493 11.53 -23.90 -31.20
C ASP A 493 12.86 -23.13 -31.29
N ASP A 494 13.73 -23.56 -32.21
CA ASP A 494 15.02 -22.91 -32.50
C ASP A 494 14.87 -21.43 -32.85
N GLY A 495 13.79 -21.08 -33.56
CA GLY A 495 13.49 -19.70 -33.94
C GLY A 495 13.24 -18.81 -32.73
N THR A 496 12.55 -19.34 -31.71
CA THR A 496 12.28 -18.65 -30.45
C THR A 496 13.56 -18.38 -29.67
N ILE A 497 14.43 -19.39 -29.53
CA ILE A 497 15.72 -19.21 -28.83
C ILE A 497 16.64 -18.24 -29.57
N SER A 498 16.75 -18.38 -30.90
CA SER A 498 17.57 -17.49 -31.74
C SER A 498 17.08 -16.04 -31.67
N PHE A 499 15.77 -15.83 -31.75
CA PHE A 499 15.16 -14.50 -31.63
C PHE A 499 15.52 -13.80 -30.32
N VAL A 500 15.45 -14.52 -29.18
CA VAL A 500 15.81 -13.95 -27.88
C VAL A 500 17.31 -13.69 -27.81
N ALA A 501 18.14 -14.63 -28.26
CA ALA A 501 19.60 -14.47 -28.30
C ALA A 501 20.03 -13.25 -29.14
N ASP A 502 19.45 -13.07 -30.33
CA ASP A 502 19.71 -11.95 -31.22
C ASP A 502 19.24 -10.62 -30.61
N SER A 503 18.14 -10.63 -29.85
CA SER A 503 17.59 -9.44 -29.20
C SER A 503 18.45 -8.97 -28.02
N VAL A 504 18.87 -9.89 -27.14
CA VAL A 504 19.66 -9.54 -25.93
C VAL A 504 21.15 -9.35 -26.24
N GLY A 505 21.67 -10.05 -27.25
CA GLY A 505 23.02 -9.94 -27.81
C GLY A 505 24.17 -10.42 -26.91
N THR A 506 24.08 -10.28 -25.58
CA THR A 506 25.16 -10.61 -24.64
C THR A 506 24.66 -11.38 -23.43
N LEU A 507 25.52 -12.24 -22.88
CA LEU A 507 25.22 -12.99 -21.65
C LEU A 507 24.97 -12.06 -20.45
N THR A 508 25.70 -10.94 -20.37
CA THR A 508 25.50 -9.92 -19.33
C THR A 508 24.10 -9.33 -19.39
N CYS A 509 23.62 -8.92 -20.58
CA CYS A 509 22.28 -8.39 -20.75
C CYS A 509 21.20 -9.43 -20.43
N LEU A 510 21.39 -10.69 -20.86
CA LEU A 510 20.46 -11.79 -20.55
C LEU A 510 20.30 -12.00 -19.03
N ARG A 511 21.40 -12.07 -18.28
CA ARG A 511 21.36 -12.27 -16.82
C ARG A 511 20.71 -11.09 -16.08
N LEU A 512 20.97 -9.86 -16.55
CA LEU A 512 20.33 -8.67 -16.00
C LEU A 512 18.82 -8.66 -16.28
N LEU A 513 18.40 -9.01 -17.50
CA LEU A 513 16.99 -9.12 -17.87
C LEU A 513 16.26 -10.23 -17.11
N ASP A 514 16.92 -11.37 -16.88
CA ASP A 514 16.38 -12.48 -16.09
C ASP A 514 16.06 -12.03 -14.65
N ALA A 515 17.05 -11.47 -13.95
CA ALA A 515 16.85 -10.95 -12.60
C ALA A 515 15.82 -9.80 -12.55
N LEU A 516 15.82 -8.90 -13.55
CA LEU A 516 14.84 -7.83 -13.66
C LEU A 516 13.41 -8.39 -13.85
N THR A 517 13.25 -9.40 -14.70
CA THR A 517 11.95 -10.02 -15.00
C THR A 517 11.29 -10.60 -13.75
N GLU A 518 12.10 -11.26 -12.90
CA GLU A 518 11.65 -11.77 -11.61
C GLU A 518 11.29 -10.64 -10.64
N ALA A 519 12.19 -9.65 -10.48
CA ALA A 519 12.00 -8.53 -9.56
C ALA A 519 10.75 -7.70 -9.88
N ASP A 520 10.52 -7.41 -11.17
CA ASP A 520 9.34 -6.73 -11.69
C ASP A 520 8.06 -7.57 -11.48
N SER A 521 8.10 -8.86 -11.81
CA SER A 521 6.94 -9.74 -11.63
C SER A 521 6.53 -9.82 -10.15
N LEU A 522 7.49 -9.88 -9.21
CA LEU A 522 7.24 -9.84 -7.77
C LEU A 522 6.61 -8.51 -7.32
N ALA A 523 7.02 -7.38 -7.93
CA ALA A 523 6.48 -6.06 -7.62
C ALA A 523 5.09 -5.82 -8.22
N THR A 524 4.75 -6.50 -9.33
CA THR A 524 3.44 -6.41 -9.97
C THR A 524 2.35 -7.08 -9.13
N GLY A 525 2.62 -8.28 -8.58
CA GLY A 525 1.74 -8.95 -7.63
C GLY A 525 2.08 -10.42 -7.41
N THR A 526 1.57 -11.03 -6.34
CA THR A 526 1.87 -12.43 -5.98
C THR A 526 1.42 -13.46 -7.01
N ALA A 527 0.47 -13.10 -7.88
CA ALA A 527 0.02 -13.95 -8.99
C ALA A 527 0.89 -13.82 -10.25
N ALA A 528 1.71 -12.77 -10.35
CA ALA A 528 2.50 -12.48 -11.56
C ALA A 528 3.82 -13.27 -11.61
N TRP A 529 4.33 -13.74 -10.46
CA TRP A 529 5.48 -14.64 -10.35
C TRP A 529 5.11 -15.87 -9.51
N GLY A 530 5.13 -17.04 -10.13
CA GLY A 530 4.88 -18.32 -9.46
C GLY A 530 5.77 -19.41 -10.04
N SER A 531 5.85 -20.56 -9.36
CA SER A 531 6.81 -21.63 -9.67
C SER A 531 6.81 -22.07 -11.14
N TRP A 532 5.63 -22.10 -11.78
CA TRP A 532 5.51 -22.43 -13.20
C TRP A 532 6.15 -21.38 -14.13
N LYS A 533 5.96 -20.08 -13.85
CA LYS A 533 6.56 -19.00 -14.66
C LYS A 533 8.07 -18.93 -14.44
N GLU A 534 8.50 -19.12 -13.19
CA GLU A 534 9.91 -19.23 -12.82
C GLU A 534 10.60 -20.34 -13.62
N GLU A 535 10.02 -21.55 -13.67
CA GLU A 535 10.56 -22.67 -14.43
C GLU A 535 10.66 -22.36 -15.94
N LEU A 536 9.60 -21.79 -16.53
CA LEU A 536 9.60 -21.45 -17.96
C LEU A 536 10.65 -20.39 -18.31
N VAL A 537 10.79 -19.35 -17.49
CA VAL A 537 11.80 -18.31 -17.69
C VAL A 537 13.20 -18.90 -17.52
N GLY A 538 13.42 -19.73 -16.49
CA GLY A 538 14.70 -20.42 -16.27
C GLY A 538 15.11 -21.29 -17.46
N VAL A 539 14.20 -22.11 -17.99
CA VAL A 539 14.45 -22.93 -19.19
C VAL A 539 14.82 -22.07 -20.40
N LEU A 540 14.10 -20.97 -20.62
CA LEU A 540 14.42 -20.05 -21.72
C LEU A 540 15.81 -19.42 -21.55
N VAL A 541 16.12 -18.92 -20.35
CA VAL A 541 17.39 -18.27 -20.04
C VAL A 541 18.56 -19.24 -20.20
N ASP A 542 18.46 -20.47 -19.71
CA ASP A 542 19.51 -21.48 -19.84
C ASP A 542 19.81 -21.81 -21.31
N ARG A 543 18.75 -21.96 -22.12
CA ARG A 543 18.87 -22.24 -23.56
C ARG A 543 19.51 -21.08 -24.31
N VAL A 544 19.08 -19.85 -24.04
CA VAL A 544 19.66 -18.66 -24.67
C VAL A 544 21.11 -18.44 -24.21
N ALA A 545 21.42 -18.68 -22.93
CA ALA A 545 22.77 -18.59 -22.40
C ALA A 545 23.72 -19.60 -23.05
N HIS A 546 23.24 -20.81 -23.34
CA HIS A 546 24.00 -21.81 -24.09
C HIS A 546 24.38 -21.30 -25.49
N VAL A 547 23.43 -20.73 -26.22
CA VAL A 547 23.65 -20.18 -27.57
C VAL A 547 24.62 -19.00 -27.54
N LEU A 548 24.43 -18.05 -26.62
CA LEU A 548 25.32 -16.89 -26.46
C LEU A 548 26.75 -17.28 -26.02
N SER A 549 26.91 -18.44 -25.39
CA SER A 549 28.21 -19.00 -25.02
C SER A 549 28.90 -19.75 -26.17
N GLY A 550 28.30 -19.76 -27.36
CA GLY A 550 28.84 -20.40 -28.57
C GLY A 550 28.32 -21.82 -28.82
N GLY A 551 27.32 -22.28 -28.06
CA GLY A 551 26.63 -23.54 -28.29
C GLY A 551 25.67 -23.50 -29.50
N SER A 552 25.33 -24.67 -30.04
CA SER A 552 24.36 -24.76 -31.15
C SER A 552 22.94 -24.59 -30.62
N VAL A 553 22.09 -23.87 -31.36
CA VAL A 553 20.67 -23.73 -31.02
C VAL A 553 19.99 -25.11 -30.96
N ALA A 554 20.35 -26.01 -31.89
CA ALA A 554 19.84 -27.37 -31.93
C ALA A 554 20.20 -28.20 -30.68
N ASP A 555 21.34 -27.90 -30.03
CA ASP A 555 21.75 -28.60 -28.80
C ASP A 555 21.00 -28.05 -27.57
N ALA A 556 20.59 -26.77 -27.61
CA ALA A 556 19.80 -26.14 -26.55
C ALA A 556 18.32 -26.59 -26.56
N THR A 557 17.78 -26.88 -27.74
CA THR A 557 16.38 -27.30 -27.94
C THR A 557 16.21 -28.82 -28.00
N ASP A 558 17.29 -29.61 -28.08
CA ASP A 558 17.22 -31.06 -28.02
C ASP A 558 16.73 -31.52 -26.64
N THR A 559 15.42 -31.76 -26.54
CA THR A 559 14.79 -32.37 -25.36
C THR A 559 15.11 -33.86 -25.23
N GLY A 560 16.02 -34.40 -26.04
CA GLY A 560 16.26 -35.83 -26.19
C GLY A 560 15.05 -36.57 -26.78
N PHE A 561 14.09 -35.84 -27.37
CA PHE A 561 12.82 -36.37 -27.83
C PHE A 561 12.60 -36.12 -29.34
N PRO A 562 12.22 -37.15 -30.12
CA PRO A 562 12.18 -38.55 -29.72
C PRO A 562 13.59 -39.11 -29.47
N THR A 563 13.75 -39.90 -28.41
CA THR A 563 15.01 -40.61 -28.11
C THR A 563 15.39 -41.52 -29.28
N PRO A 564 16.66 -41.94 -29.44
CA PRO A 564 17.03 -42.94 -30.44
C PRO A 564 16.11 -44.18 -30.43
N HIS A 565 15.76 -44.67 -29.23
CA HIS A 565 14.79 -45.74 -29.03
C HIS A 565 13.40 -45.38 -29.57
N GLN A 566 12.87 -44.20 -29.22
CA GLN A 566 11.58 -43.74 -29.75
C GLN A 566 11.59 -43.52 -31.26
N ARG A 567 12.72 -43.10 -31.86
CA ARG A 567 12.90 -43.00 -33.32
C ARG A 567 12.85 -44.37 -33.98
N ASP A 568 13.50 -45.37 -33.40
CA ASP A 568 13.42 -46.75 -33.87
C ASP A 568 11.99 -47.31 -33.77
N LEU A 569 11.26 -46.95 -32.71
CA LEU A 569 9.85 -47.31 -32.55
C LEU A 569 8.94 -46.59 -33.55
N LEU A 570 9.17 -45.30 -33.81
CA LEU A 570 8.44 -44.51 -34.82
C LEU A 570 8.63 -45.09 -36.23
N ALA A 571 9.83 -45.54 -36.56
CA ALA A 571 10.15 -46.16 -37.85
C ALA A 571 9.33 -47.43 -38.13
N GLN A 572 8.84 -48.12 -37.09
CA GLN A 572 8.04 -49.35 -37.22
C GLN A 572 6.61 -49.09 -37.70
N ARG A 573 6.15 -47.83 -37.73
CA ARG A 573 4.82 -47.40 -38.24
C ARG A 573 3.64 -48.24 -37.72
N ARG A 574 3.74 -48.70 -36.46
CA ARG A 574 2.71 -49.49 -35.78
C ARG A 574 2.36 -48.82 -34.45
N ARG A 575 1.20 -49.16 -33.89
CA ARG A 575 0.85 -48.70 -32.55
C ARG A 575 1.70 -49.43 -31.51
N ILE A 576 2.40 -48.67 -30.69
CA ILE A 576 3.27 -49.13 -29.61
C ILE A 576 2.88 -48.33 -28.37
N ILE A 577 2.75 -49.03 -27.24
CA ILE A 577 2.48 -48.44 -25.94
C ILE A 577 3.52 -49.03 -25.01
N GLU A 578 4.43 -48.19 -24.54
CA GLU A 578 5.46 -48.57 -23.56
C GLU A 578 5.22 -47.77 -22.28
N ALA A 579 5.35 -48.43 -21.14
CA ALA A 579 5.36 -47.78 -19.85
C ALA A 579 6.80 -47.81 -19.33
N VAL A 580 7.36 -46.64 -19.02
CA VAL A 580 8.71 -46.48 -18.45
C VAL A 580 8.56 -45.61 -17.21
N ASP A 581 8.87 -46.18 -16.05
CA ASP A 581 8.68 -45.56 -14.74
C ASP A 581 7.27 -45.00 -14.53
N ASP A 582 7.12 -43.67 -14.42
CA ASP A 582 5.86 -42.94 -14.25
C ASP A 582 5.29 -42.40 -15.57
N GLN A 583 5.88 -42.73 -16.72
CA GLN A 583 5.48 -42.24 -18.04
C GLN A 583 4.92 -43.35 -18.94
N ILE A 584 3.90 -43.01 -19.74
CA ILE A 584 3.37 -43.87 -20.82
C ILE A 584 3.72 -43.25 -22.17
N VAL A 585 4.55 -43.93 -22.94
CA VAL A 585 4.93 -43.56 -24.31
C VAL A 585 3.97 -44.25 -25.28
N VAL A 586 3.15 -43.47 -25.99
CA VAL A 586 2.28 -43.98 -27.05
C VAL A 586 2.78 -43.51 -28.40
N ILE A 587 3.22 -44.46 -29.23
CA ILE A 587 3.60 -44.23 -30.63
C ILE A 587 2.52 -44.84 -31.51
N SER A 588 1.96 -44.08 -32.44
CA SER A 588 0.94 -44.57 -33.36
C SER A 588 1.02 -43.83 -34.68
N PRO A 589 0.72 -44.48 -35.83
CA PRO A 589 0.46 -43.76 -37.07
C PRO A 589 -0.60 -42.68 -36.84
N ASP A 590 -0.36 -41.50 -37.42
CA ASP A 590 -1.27 -40.37 -37.31
C ASP A 590 -2.65 -40.73 -37.88
N ARG A 591 -3.69 -40.30 -37.17
CA ARG A 591 -5.10 -40.49 -37.55
C ARG A 591 -5.98 -39.48 -36.80
N PRO A 592 -7.12 -39.06 -37.39
CA PRO A 592 -8.06 -38.17 -36.72
C PRO A 592 -8.46 -38.68 -35.32
N GLY A 593 -8.39 -37.80 -34.32
CA GLY A 593 -8.75 -38.12 -32.93
C GLY A 593 -7.74 -39.02 -32.19
N LEU A 594 -6.51 -39.15 -32.66
CA LEU A 594 -5.47 -39.90 -31.96
C LEU A 594 -5.14 -39.28 -30.60
N PHE A 595 -4.91 -37.96 -30.55
CA PHE A 595 -4.53 -37.25 -29.34
C PHE A 595 -5.59 -37.36 -28.24
N SER A 596 -6.86 -37.12 -28.56
CA SER A 596 -7.98 -37.24 -27.59
C SER A 596 -8.10 -38.66 -27.01
N ARG A 597 -7.95 -39.69 -27.85
CA ARG A 597 -7.96 -41.10 -27.43
C ARG A 597 -6.76 -41.50 -26.56
N VAL A 598 -5.63 -40.82 -26.69
CA VAL A 598 -4.42 -41.08 -25.87
C VAL A 598 -4.49 -40.31 -24.55
N ALA A 599 -4.92 -39.05 -24.59
CA ALA A 599 -5.08 -38.20 -23.41
C ALA A 599 -6.30 -38.58 -22.54
N GLY A 600 -7.19 -39.44 -23.04
CA GLY A 600 -8.39 -39.86 -22.31
C GLY A 600 -9.47 -38.77 -22.24
N VAL A 601 -9.44 -37.81 -23.18
CA VAL A 601 -10.35 -36.65 -23.25
C VAL A 601 -11.39 -36.83 -24.36
#